data_AF-A0A2N6LA81-F1
#
_entry.id   AF-A0A2N6LA81-F1
#
_cell.length_a   1.000
_cell.length_b   1.000
_cell.length_c   1.000
_cell.angle_alpha   90.00
_cell.angle_beta   90.00
_cell.angle_gamma   90.00
#
_symmetry.space_group_name_H-M   'P 1'
#
loop_
_entity.id
_entity.type
_entity.pdbx_description
1 polymer ?
#
loop_
_entity_poly.entity_id
_entity_poly.type
_entity_poly.pdbx_seq_one_letter_code
_entity_poly.pdbx_strand_id
1 'polypeptide(L)'
;MGGSTAHAGLLLQSVPHPLGVPAIGENEYVWSSGTPAQLEIPARAQAHTWGWTPNLDWIAEKTEFRVEPTVPTDDTKPGYKSVARGNEIIGQSLDGQTDSLVDGLVYRSKYLPQNNSDFGKKKVYFEVEGKEVDYADVEVFYPAEAKNHPPGGPKGFVLDGCRRVRELDETPNWFYYYWDAYGRRRGVSEVYYGQDDVDERFLGLRGRTCEEYASDWGCQISSVSVYIYRAVSPCDPNEHTIPLFRLEERTLSTSGCARAPRAEYITRVDEVLHVYGIHRYIATLEHELAHRRHLLDGILCRPGRYDESRVDSDRDGLDDRWEQDHYLHPCSDFSVDEWYPDREVIAYIEGDGKLVNSVNYWEADWADCGLQKGVPRSPFPWKYVEGSREGLNSAYNDLLTEIRRRR
;
A
#
# COMPACT_ATOMS: atom_id res chain seq x y z
N MET A 1 -17.64 68.33 14.28
CA MET A 1 -18.08 67.30 13.30
C MET A 1 -16.89 66.38 13.08
N GLY A 2 -16.86 65.22 13.74
CA GLY A 2 -15.84 64.20 13.51
C GLY A 2 -16.38 63.21 12.50
N GLY A 3 -15.87 63.25 11.26
CA GLY A 3 -16.21 62.24 10.27
C GLY A 3 -15.52 60.92 10.62
N SER A 4 -16.30 59.91 10.98
CA SER A 4 -15.83 58.53 11.07
C SER A 4 -15.66 57.99 9.65
N THR A 5 -14.42 57.71 9.23
CA THR A 5 -14.12 56.98 8.01
C THR A 5 -14.22 55.48 8.26
N ALA A 6 -15.22 54.83 7.69
CA ALA A 6 -15.27 53.36 7.63
C ALA A 6 -14.24 52.88 6.60
N HIS A 7 -13.33 52.00 7.01
CA HIS A 7 -12.37 51.37 6.11
C HIS A 7 -12.99 50.08 5.59
N ALA A 8 -13.16 49.97 4.27
CA ALA A 8 -13.54 48.74 3.60
C ALA A 8 -12.28 48.07 3.04
N GLY A 9 -12.13 46.77 3.23
CA GLY A 9 -11.01 45.97 2.73
C GLY A 9 -11.51 44.68 2.11
N LEU A 10 -10.75 44.17 1.14
CA LEU A 10 -10.95 42.88 0.49
C LEU A 10 -9.69 42.05 0.75
N LEU A 11 -9.83 40.93 1.46
CA LEU A 11 -8.77 39.93 1.58
C LEU A 11 -9.10 38.79 0.61
N LEU A 12 -8.18 38.48 -0.30
CA LEU A 12 -8.25 37.31 -1.18
C LEU A 12 -7.31 36.24 -0.64
N GLN A 13 -7.80 35.01 -0.55
CA GLN A 13 -7.04 33.93 0.04
C GLN A 13 -7.33 32.57 -0.60
N SER A 14 -6.28 31.80 -0.87
CA SER A 14 -6.38 30.47 -1.46
C SER A 14 -7.13 29.47 -0.55
N VAL A 15 -7.98 28.64 -1.14
CA VAL A 15 -8.69 27.53 -0.47
C VAL A 15 -8.03 26.20 -0.90
N PRO A 16 -7.77 25.24 0.00
CA PRO A 16 -8.30 25.10 1.36
C PRO A 16 -7.24 25.43 2.43
N HIS A 17 -7.03 26.71 2.78
CA HIS A 17 -7.46 27.21 4.08
C HIS A 17 -6.90 28.62 4.37
N PRO A 18 -7.73 29.50 4.96
CA PRO A 18 -7.37 30.87 5.32
C PRO A 18 -6.29 31.16 6.39
N LEU A 19 -5.63 30.19 7.04
CA LEU A 19 -4.70 30.48 8.17
C LEU A 19 -3.98 29.24 8.75
N GLY A 20 -3.98 28.08 8.09
CA GLY A 20 -3.51 26.83 8.70
C GLY A 20 -2.97 25.85 7.67
N VAL A 21 -1.98 25.06 8.11
CA VAL A 21 -1.47 23.90 7.36
C VAL A 21 -2.67 23.01 7.00
N PRO A 22 -2.85 22.61 5.73
CA PRO A 22 -3.96 21.73 5.32
C PRO A 22 -3.93 20.44 6.14
N ALA A 23 -5.10 19.85 6.40
CA ALA A 23 -5.09 18.49 6.93
C ALA A 23 -4.43 17.54 5.90
N ILE A 24 -3.80 16.49 6.40
CA ILE A 24 -3.19 15.42 5.57
C ILE A 24 -4.26 14.93 4.57
N GLY A 25 -3.98 15.01 3.26
CA GLY A 25 -4.90 14.64 2.18
C GLY A 25 -5.75 15.76 1.55
N GLU A 26 -5.80 16.98 2.11
CA GLU A 26 -6.62 18.08 1.54
C GLU A 26 -5.93 18.84 0.39
N ASN A 27 -4.61 18.69 0.24
CA ASN A 27 -3.79 19.36 -0.78
C ASN A 27 -3.12 18.36 -1.74
N GLU A 28 -3.72 17.20 -1.90
CA GLU A 28 -3.17 16.08 -2.64
C GLU A 28 -4.04 15.76 -3.86
N TYR A 29 -3.41 15.68 -5.03
CA TYR A 29 -4.12 15.54 -6.29
C TYR A 29 -3.52 14.40 -7.10
N VAL A 30 -4.38 13.64 -7.77
CA VAL A 30 -3.97 12.43 -8.48
C VAL A 30 -4.44 12.48 -9.92
N TRP A 31 -3.57 12.04 -10.82
CA TRP A 31 -3.97 11.78 -12.19
C TRP A 31 -5.00 10.65 -12.25
N SER A 32 -6.06 10.80 -13.04
CA SER A 32 -7.17 9.85 -13.10
C SER A 32 -6.78 8.46 -13.65
N SER A 33 -5.84 8.41 -14.59
CA SER A 33 -5.39 7.17 -15.23
C SER A 33 -4.04 7.35 -15.92
N GLY A 34 -3.47 6.23 -16.39
CA GLY A 34 -2.28 6.24 -17.24
C GLY A 34 -2.51 6.78 -18.66
N THR A 35 -3.71 6.61 -19.21
CA THR A 35 -4.06 6.97 -20.61
C THR A 35 -5.60 6.94 -20.80
N PRO A 36 -6.28 8.06 -21.14
CA PRO A 36 -5.76 9.43 -21.08
C PRO A 36 -5.57 9.89 -19.62
N ALA A 37 -4.54 10.67 -19.39
CA ALA A 37 -4.23 11.22 -18.08
C ALA A 37 -5.00 12.53 -17.87
N GLN A 38 -5.74 12.66 -16.77
CA GLN A 38 -6.35 13.93 -16.36
C GLN A 38 -6.05 14.24 -14.89
N LEU A 39 -5.66 15.47 -14.60
CA LEU A 39 -5.45 16.01 -13.26
C LEU A 39 -6.32 17.24 -13.07
N GLU A 40 -6.99 17.34 -11.93
CA GLU A 40 -7.81 18.51 -11.59
C GLU A 40 -7.36 19.05 -10.23
N ILE A 41 -6.98 20.33 -10.22
CA ILE A 41 -6.63 21.07 -9.00
C ILE A 41 -7.65 22.20 -8.84
N PRO A 42 -8.47 22.20 -7.78
CA PRO A 42 -9.34 23.31 -7.45
C PRO A 42 -8.53 24.60 -7.25
N ALA A 43 -8.82 25.63 -8.06
CA ALA A 43 -8.22 26.95 -7.94
C ALA A 43 -9.27 27.94 -7.48
N ARG A 44 -9.30 28.22 -6.18
CA ARG A 44 -10.30 29.11 -5.56
C ARG A 44 -9.61 30.10 -4.64
N ALA A 45 -10.07 31.34 -4.69
CA ALA A 45 -9.73 32.37 -3.72
C ALA A 45 -11.01 32.89 -3.06
N GLN A 46 -11.05 32.91 -1.73
CA GLN A 46 -12.16 33.45 -0.97
C GLN A 46 -11.95 34.94 -0.70
N ALA A 47 -13.00 35.72 -0.94
CA ALA A 47 -13.06 37.14 -0.65
C ALA A 47 -13.72 37.38 0.70
N HIS A 48 -12.94 37.87 1.67
CA HIS A 48 -13.47 38.35 2.94
C HIS A 48 -13.71 39.85 2.87
N THR A 49 -14.93 40.26 3.24
CA THR A 49 -15.33 41.67 3.26
C THR A 49 -16.04 42.02 4.56
N TRP A 50 -15.80 43.23 5.04
CA TRP A 50 -16.44 43.77 6.24
C TRP A 50 -17.32 44.96 5.87
N GLY A 51 -18.59 44.92 6.26
CA GLY A 51 -19.53 46.02 6.10
C GLY A 51 -20.20 46.16 4.73
N TRP A 52 -19.93 45.26 3.77
CA TRP A 52 -20.58 45.21 2.45
C TRP A 52 -20.34 43.85 1.78
N THR A 53 -21.05 43.56 0.69
CA THR A 53 -20.80 42.40 -0.18
C THR A 53 -20.37 42.91 -1.55
N PRO A 54 -19.09 42.76 -1.95
CA PRO A 54 -18.60 43.27 -3.21
C PRO A 54 -19.14 42.47 -4.38
N ASN A 55 -19.38 43.14 -5.51
CA ASN A 55 -19.28 42.44 -6.79
C ASN A 55 -17.78 42.19 -7.05
N LEU A 56 -17.40 40.92 -7.17
CA LEU A 56 -16.02 40.48 -7.40
C LEU A 56 -15.66 40.34 -8.88
N ASP A 57 -16.59 40.58 -9.81
CA ASP A 57 -16.36 40.43 -11.27
C ASP A 57 -15.10 41.19 -11.72
N TRP A 58 -14.97 42.44 -11.29
CA TRP A 58 -13.86 43.32 -11.70
C TRP A 58 -12.49 42.83 -11.25
N ILE A 59 -12.41 42.12 -10.11
CA ILE A 59 -11.15 41.58 -9.61
C ILE A 59 -10.91 40.18 -10.16
N ALA A 60 -11.97 39.39 -10.38
CA ALA A 60 -11.88 38.10 -11.06
C ALA A 60 -11.32 38.25 -12.49
N GLU A 61 -11.76 39.27 -13.23
CA GLU A 61 -11.22 39.58 -14.57
C GLU A 61 -9.71 39.87 -14.59
N LYS A 62 -9.14 40.25 -13.45
CA LYS A 62 -7.72 40.59 -13.26
C LYS A 62 -6.94 39.51 -12.52
N THR A 63 -7.61 38.42 -12.14
CA THR A 63 -7.02 37.34 -11.36
C THR A 63 -6.63 36.19 -12.27
N GLU A 64 -5.39 35.73 -12.17
CA GLU A 64 -4.87 34.56 -12.88
C GLU A 64 -4.36 33.53 -11.88
N PHE A 65 -4.72 32.25 -12.07
CA PHE A 65 -4.23 31.14 -11.25
C PHE A 65 -3.13 30.38 -11.99
N ARG A 66 -2.06 30.02 -11.28
CA ARG A 66 -0.89 29.34 -11.83
C ARG A 66 -0.41 28.23 -10.91
N VAL A 67 0.36 27.29 -11.46
CA VAL A 67 1.02 26.20 -10.73
C VAL A 67 2.49 26.18 -11.09
N GLU A 68 3.34 26.11 -10.07
CA GLU A 68 4.79 26.01 -10.21
C GLU A 68 5.37 24.81 -9.44
N PRO A 69 6.26 24.01 -10.03
CA PRO A 69 6.62 23.98 -11.44
C PRO A 69 5.42 23.65 -12.33
N THR A 70 5.42 24.17 -13.56
CA THR A 70 4.32 23.96 -14.53
C THR A 70 4.03 22.48 -14.73
N VAL A 71 2.75 22.12 -14.68
CA VAL A 71 2.29 20.77 -15.01
C VAL A 71 1.99 20.67 -16.51
N PRO A 72 2.53 19.67 -17.23
CA PRO A 72 2.26 19.49 -18.66
C PRO A 72 0.78 19.24 -18.97
N THR A 73 0.32 19.73 -20.12
CA THR A 73 -1.03 19.50 -20.66
C THR A 73 -1.01 19.63 -22.18
N ASP A 74 -1.80 18.82 -22.88
CA ASP A 74 -1.83 18.75 -24.34
C ASP A 74 -3.00 19.55 -24.92
N ASP A 75 -4.18 19.45 -24.29
CA ASP A 75 -5.44 19.90 -24.89
C ASP A 75 -6.27 20.80 -23.97
N THR A 76 -5.80 21.15 -22.78
CA THR A 76 -6.41 22.19 -21.94
C THR A 76 -5.52 23.41 -21.80
N LYS A 77 -6.12 24.56 -21.46
CA LYS A 77 -5.40 25.75 -20.97
C LYS A 77 -5.79 26.02 -19.51
N PRO A 78 -5.05 25.47 -18.53
CA PRO A 78 -5.28 25.71 -17.11
C PRO A 78 -5.12 27.18 -16.75
N GLY A 79 -6.02 27.68 -15.89
CA GLY A 79 -5.99 29.07 -15.44
C GLY A 79 -6.23 30.10 -16.55
N TYR A 80 -6.95 29.71 -17.61
CA TYR A 80 -7.23 30.54 -18.79
C TYR A 80 -7.91 31.86 -18.44
N LYS A 81 -8.82 31.85 -17.47
CA LYS A 81 -9.44 33.04 -16.89
C LYS A 81 -9.98 32.72 -15.49
N SER A 82 -10.48 33.74 -14.80
CA SER A 82 -11.21 33.56 -13.54
C SER A 82 -12.64 34.09 -13.62
N VAL A 83 -13.50 33.61 -12.73
CA VAL A 83 -14.89 34.05 -12.60
C VAL A 83 -15.25 34.26 -11.14
N ALA A 84 -16.06 35.28 -10.85
CA ALA A 84 -16.62 35.48 -9.52
C ALA A 84 -17.92 34.67 -9.35
N ARG A 85 -18.05 33.95 -8.24
CA ARG A 85 -19.31 33.31 -7.83
C ARG A 85 -19.56 33.54 -6.35
N GLY A 86 -20.48 34.43 -6.04
CA GLY A 86 -20.70 34.88 -4.66
C GLY A 86 -19.44 35.53 -4.11
N ASN A 87 -18.87 34.93 -3.06
CA ASN A 87 -17.67 35.44 -2.39
C ASN A 87 -16.39 34.69 -2.81
N GLU A 88 -16.43 33.93 -3.90
CA GLU A 88 -15.30 33.18 -4.41
C GLU A 88 -14.86 33.73 -5.78
N ILE A 89 -13.55 33.77 -5.99
CA ILE A 89 -12.93 33.86 -7.32
C ILE A 89 -12.45 32.46 -7.67
N ILE A 90 -12.90 31.95 -8.81
CA ILE A 90 -12.63 30.58 -9.27
C ILE A 90 -11.82 30.68 -10.56
N GLY A 91 -10.65 30.05 -10.59
CA GLY A 91 -9.89 29.85 -11.82
C GLY A 91 -10.59 28.85 -12.73
N GLN A 92 -10.57 29.08 -14.05
CA GLN A 92 -11.19 28.21 -15.04
C GLN A 92 -10.18 27.77 -16.10
N SER A 93 -10.22 26.49 -16.46
CA SER A 93 -9.55 25.94 -17.64
C SER A 93 -10.40 26.12 -18.90
N LEU A 94 -9.73 26.38 -20.03
CA LEU A 94 -10.35 26.17 -21.35
C LEU A 94 -10.11 24.72 -21.78
N ASP A 95 -11.17 23.98 -22.05
CA ASP A 95 -11.09 22.65 -22.66
C ASP A 95 -10.97 22.79 -24.18
N GLY A 96 -9.80 22.44 -24.74
CA GLY A 96 -9.52 22.55 -26.17
C GLY A 96 -10.23 21.52 -27.04
N GLN A 97 -10.92 20.51 -26.46
CA GLN A 97 -11.76 19.59 -27.22
C GLN A 97 -13.17 20.14 -27.45
N THR A 98 -13.68 20.92 -26.49
CA THR A 98 -15.07 21.39 -26.48
C THR A 98 -15.22 22.90 -26.57
N ASP A 99 -14.11 23.65 -26.51
CA ASP A 99 -14.05 25.10 -26.34
C ASP A 99 -14.86 25.61 -25.13
N SER A 100 -15.12 24.72 -24.15
CA SER A 100 -15.89 25.03 -22.96
C SER A 100 -14.98 25.43 -21.80
N LEU A 101 -15.56 26.17 -20.85
CA LEU A 101 -14.87 26.58 -19.63
C LEU A 101 -15.24 25.63 -18.50
N VAL A 102 -14.22 25.06 -17.87
CA VAL A 102 -14.35 24.15 -16.74
C VAL A 102 -13.74 24.82 -15.52
N ASP A 103 -14.41 24.71 -14.37
CA ASP A 103 -13.88 25.27 -13.13
C ASP A 103 -12.66 24.47 -12.65
N GLY A 104 -11.70 25.16 -12.04
CA GLY A 104 -10.44 24.58 -11.60
C GLY A 104 -9.35 24.58 -12.67
N LEU A 105 -8.18 24.07 -12.28
CA LEU A 105 -7.04 23.87 -13.15
C LEU A 105 -7.05 22.41 -13.61
N VAL A 106 -7.71 22.19 -14.74
CA VAL A 106 -7.76 20.89 -15.42
C VAL A 106 -6.59 20.76 -16.37
N TYR A 107 -5.76 19.75 -16.15
CA TYR A 107 -4.66 19.31 -17.02
C TYR A 107 -5.08 17.99 -17.67
N ARG A 108 -4.90 17.88 -18.97
CA ARG A 108 -5.19 16.64 -19.68
C ARG A 108 -4.08 16.36 -20.68
N SER A 109 -3.61 15.12 -20.69
CA SER A 109 -2.57 14.66 -21.60
C SER A 109 -2.87 13.25 -22.07
N LYS A 110 -2.34 12.90 -23.25
CA LYS A 110 -2.47 11.55 -23.80
C LYS A 110 -1.86 10.50 -22.86
N TYR A 111 -0.75 10.81 -22.21
CA TYR A 111 -0.05 9.93 -21.30
C TYR A 111 0.28 10.66 -20.00
N LEU A 112 0.55 9.92 -18.91
CA LEU A 112 1.12 10.52 -17.71
C LEU A 112 2.45 11.23 -18.02
N PRO A 113 2.75 12.36 -17.35
CA PRO A 113 4.06 13.00 -17.44
C PRO A 113 5.19 12.00 -17.20
N GLN A 114 6.30 12.15 -17.93
CA GLN A 114 7.40 11.19 -17.91
C GLN A 114 8.48 11.50 -16.87
N ASN A 115 8.57 12.74 -16.39
CA ASN A 115 9.63 13.13 -15.45
C ASN A 115 9.13 13.18 -14.02
N ASN A 116 10.00 12.76 -13.10
CA ASN A 116 9.67 12.81 -11.68
C ASN A 116 9.51 14.24 -11.14
N SER A 117 10.15 15.22 -11.78
CA SER A 117 9.96 16.64 -11.47
C SER A 117 8.55 17.14 -11.80
N ASP A 118 7.82 16.41 -12.65
CA ASP A 118 6.45 16.75 -13.03
C ASP A 118 5.45 16.32 -11.94
N PHE A 119 5.86 15.47 -10.99
CA PHE A 119 5.08 15.09 -9.80
C PHE A 119 5.60 15.75 -8.52
N GLY A 120 4.88 15.52 -7.42
CA GLY A 120 5.31 15.89 -6.08
C GLY A 120 4.89 17.31 -5.74
N LYS A 121 5.67 17.98 -4.88
CA LYS A 121 5.32 19.28 -4.34
C LYS A 121 5.24 20.35 -5.43
N LYS A 122 4.11 21.03 -5.49
CA LYS A 122 3.82 22.18 -6.35
C LYS A 122 3.32 23.35 -5.49
N LYS A 123 3.45 24.54 -6.03
CA LYS A 123 2.89 25.78 -5.50
C LYS A 123 1.76 26.23 -6.43
N VAL A 124 0.52 26.24 -5.94
CA VAL A 124 -0.62 26.87 -6.62
C VAL A 124 -0.71 28.29 -6.10
N TYR A 125 -0.66 29.29 -6.96
CA TYR A 125 -0.77 30.68 -6.54
C TYR A 125 -1.70 31.44 -7.47
N PHE A 126 -2.15 32.61 -7.01
CA PHE A 126 -2.87 33.53 -7.87
C PHE A 126 -2.25 34.91 -7.86
N GLU A 127 -2.34 35.56 -9.02
CA GLU A 127 -1.86 36.89 -9.26
C GLU A 127 -3.04 37.81 -9.51
N VAL A 128 -2.98 39.04 -9.01
CA VAL A 128 -3.89 40.11 -9.40
C VAL A 128 -3.07 41.19 -10.10
N GLU A 129 -3.40 41.48 -11.36
CA GLU A 129 -2.63 42.42 -12.19
C GLU A 129 -1.12 42.09 -12.25
N GLY A 130 -0.81 40.80 -12.34
CA GLY A 130 0.57 40.29 -12.46
C GLY A 130 1.40 40.33 -11.18
N LYS A 131 0.76 40.52 -10.01
CA LYS A 131 1.41 40.41 -8.70
C LYS A 131 0.84 39.23 -7.94
N GLU A 132 1.70 38.30 -7.53
CA GLU A 132 1.34 37.21 -6.62
C GLU A 132 0.71 37.78 -5.34
N VAL A 133 -0.46 37.28 -4.99
CA VAL A 133 -1.21 37.71 -3.79
C VAL A 133 -1.10 36.67 -2.68
N ASP A 134 -1.29 35.39 -3.00
CA ASP A 134 -1.25 34.29 -2.05
C ASP A 134 -1.00 32.95 -2.77
N TYR A 135 -0.65 31.91 -2.01
CA TYR A 135 -0.34 30.58 -2.53
C TYR A 135 -0.71 29.44 -1.58
N ALA A 136 -0.83 28.24 -2.14
CA ALA A 136 -0.97 26.98 -1.43
C ALA A 136 0.04 25.95 -1.96
N ASP A 137 0.70 25.22 -1.06
CA ASP A 137 1.52 24.07 -1.43
C ASP A 137 0.63 22.85 -1.62
N VAL A 138 0.76 22.16 -2.76
CA VAL A 138 0.01 20.95 -3.11
C VAL A 138 0.97 19.83 -3.51
N GLU A 139 0.52 18.58 -3.49
CA GLU A 139 1.32 17.44 -3.96
C GLU A 139 0.56 16.65 -5.03
N VAL A 140 1.23 16.34 -6.14
CA VAL A 140 0.64 15.63 -7.29
C VAL A 140 1.22 14.20 -7.38
N PHE A 141 0.36 13.20 -7.49
CA PHE A 141 0.74 11.78 -7.51
C PHE A 141 0.28 11.04 -8.77
N TYR A 142 0.88 9.87 -8.98
CA TYR A 142 0.48 8.93 -10.02
C TYR A 142 -0.50 7.88 -9.49
N PRO A 143 -1.40 7.34 -10.34
CA PRO A 143 -2.23 6.21 -9.97
C PRO A 143 -1.40 5.02 -9.50
N ALA A 144 -1.93 4.26 -8.53
CA ALA A 144 -1.31 3.04 -7.99
C ALA A 144 -0.96 2.00 -9.08
N GLU A 145 -1.88 1.80 -10.03
CA GLU A 145 -1.76 0.79 -11.09
C GLU A 145 -1.07 1.31 -12.37
N ALA A 146 -0.71 2.60 -12.42
CA ALA A 146 0.15 3.12 -13.49
C ALA A 146 1.60 2.67 -13.29
N LYS A 147 2.50 3.00 -14.24
CA LYS A 147 3.88 2.48 -14.26
C LYS A 147 4.96 3.56 -14.27
N ASN A 148 4.54 4.81 -14.07
CA ASN A 148 5.34 6.02 -14.20
C ASN A 148 6.17 6.31 -12.93
N HIS A 149 6.90 5.32 -12.42
CA HIS A 149 7.77 5.49 -11.27
C HIS A 149 9.23 5.73 -11.70
N PRO A 150 10.11 6.27 -10.82
CA PRO A 150 11.52 6.42 -11.12
C PRO A 150 12.19 5.12 -11.62
N PRO A 151 13.23 5.20 -12.48
CA PRO A 151 14.00 4.03 -12.88
C PRO A 151 14.76 3.41 -11.70
N GLY A 152 15.09 2.12 -11.81
CA GLY A 152 15.82 1.37 -10.77
C GLY A 152 14.92 0.68 -9.73
N GLY A 153 13.64 0.52 -10.04
CA GLY A 153 12.69 -0.27 -9.26
C GLY A 153 12.95 -1.79 -9.33
N PRO A 154 12.23 -2.56 -8.50
CA PRO A 154 12.27 -4.02 -8.54
C PRO A 154 11.71 -4.53 -9.87
N LYS A 155 12.24 -5.65 -10.36
CA LYS A 155 11.76 -6.26 -11.61
C LYS A 155 10.39 -6.91 -11.43
N GLY A 156 9.64 -7.01 -12.53
CA GLY A 156 8.39 -7.76 -12.60
C GLY A 156 8.44 -8.87 -13.62
N PHE A 157 7.69 -9.95 -13.40
CA PHE A 157 7.63 -11.10 -14.30
C PHE A 157 6.20 -11.61 -14.48
N VAL A 158 5.90 -12.07 -15.69
CA VAL A 158 4.79 -12.99 -15.93
C VAL A 158 5.20 -14.38 -15.47
N LEU A 159 4.37 -15.03 -14.65
CA LEU A 159 4.65 -16.33 -14.05
C LEU A 159 3.67 -17.42 -14.48
N ASP A 160 4.21 -18.62 -14.68
CA ASP A 160 3.46 -19.89 -14.74
C ASP A 160 3.96 -20.76 -13.57
N GLY A 161 3.21 -20.76 -12.47
CA GLY A 161 3.68 -21.32 -11.20
C GLY A 161 4.87 -20.52 -10.64
N CYS A 162 6.05 -21.14 -10.60
CA CYS A 162 7.32 -20.49 -10.24
C CYS A 162 8.22 -20.19 -11.44
N ARG A 163 7.77 -20.53 -12.67
CA ARG A 163 8.55 -20.31 -13.89
C ARG A 163 8.34 -18.89 -14.39
N ARG A 164 9.45 -18.15 -14.58
CA ARG A 164 9.44 -16.85 -15.26
C ARG A 164 9.18 -17.04 -16.76
N VAL A 165 8.01 -16.63 -17.22
CA VAL A 165 7.61 -16.70 -18.64
C VAL A 165 8.13 -15.50 -19.41
N ARG A 166 8.01 -14.30 -18.84
CA ARG A 166 8.40 -13.04 -19.50
C ARG A 166 8.71 -11.97 -18.45
N GLU A 167 9.74 -11.16 -18.67
CA GLU A 167 9.99 -9.95 -17.86
C GLU A 167 9.02 -8.83 -18.27
N LEU A 168 8.48 -8.10 -17.29
CA LEU A 168 7.65 -6.94 -17.54
C LEU A 168 8.52 -5.72 -17.85
N ASP A 169 8.07 -4.88 -18.78
CA ASP A 169 8.78 -3.64 -19.10
C ASP A 169 8.91 -2.74 -17.87
N GLU A 170 7.84 -2.63 -17.08
CA GLU A 170 7.76 -1.82 -15.85
C GLU A 170 6.75 -2.43 -14.87
N THR A 171 6.98 -2.20 -13.57
CA THR A 171 6.09 -2.60 -12.48
C THR A 171 5.04 -1.52 -12.15
N PRO A 172 3.95 -1.86 -11.46
CA PRO A 172 3.01 -0.86 -10.96
C PRO A 172 3.67 0.09 -9.94
N ASN A 173 3.23 1.35 -9.93
CA ASN A 173 3.70 2.39 -9.02
C ASN A 173 3.59 1.97 -7.55
N TRP A 174 2.46 1.39 -7.14
CA TRP A 174 2.26 0.98 -5.74
C TRP A 174 3.37 0.02 -5.27
N PHE A 175 3.78 -0.90 -6.16
CA PHE A 175 4.80 -1.90 -5.83
C PHE A 175 6.17 -1.25 -5.70
N TYR A 176 6.50 -0.33 -6.61
CA TYR A 176 7.71 0.47 -6.52
C TYR A 176 7.79 1.24 -5.19
N TYR A 177 6.73 1.97 -4.82
CA TYR A 177 6.76 2.83 -3.63
C TYR A 177 6.82 2.02 -2.32
N TYR A 178 6.08 0.92 -2.21
CA TYR A 178 6.15 0.05 -1.03
C TYR A 178 7.48 -0.70 -0.94
N TRP A 179 8.03 -1.15 -2.08
CA TRP A 179 9.39 -1.68 -2.11
C TRP A 179 10.42 -0.63 -1.68
N ASP A 180 10.34 0.61 -2.17
CA ASP A 180 11.29 1.67 -1.82
C ASP A 180 11.22 2.03 -0.33
N ALA A 181 10.00 2.13 0.20
CA ALA A 181 9.72 2.46 1.58
C ALA A 181 10.23 1.38 2.55
N TYR A 182 10.01 0.09 2.22
CA TYR A 182 10.29 -1.02 3.12
C TYR A 182 11.36 -1.98 2.57
N GLY A 183 11.08 -2.67 1.46
CA GLY A 183 11.92 -3.75 0.91
C GLY A 183 13.37 -3.34 0.62
N ARG A 184 13.58 -2.22 -0.07
CA ARG A 184 14.90 -1.67 -0.39
C ARG A 184 15.69 -1.32 0.87
N ARG A 185 15.05 -0.68 1.85
CA ARG A 185 15.70 -0.28 3.12
C ARG A 185 16.11 -1.47 3.97
N ARG A 186 15.39 -2.58 3.83
CA ARG A 186 15.71 -3.87 4.47
C ARG A 186 16.80 -4.66 3.71
N GLY A 187 17.28 -4.14 2.56
CA GLY A 187 18.31 -4.78 1.75
C GLY A 187 17.83 -6.03 1.02
N VAL A 188 16.53 -6.15 0.75
CA VAL A 188 15.96 -7.33 0.12
C VAL A 188 16.03 -7.20 -1.41
N SER A 189 16.96 -7.94 -2.03
CA SER A 189 17.27 -7.84 -3.47
C SER A 189 16.53 -8.84 -4.36
N GLU A 190 15.85 -9.84 -3.79
CA GLU A 190 15.19 -10.94 -4.50
C GLU A 190 13.65 -10.88 -4.41
N VAL A 191 13.12 -9.66 -4.35
CA VAL A 191 11.67 -9.39 -4.34
C VAL A 191 11.26 -8.83 -5.69
N TYR A 192 10.27 -9.48 -6.28
CA TYR A 192 9.79 -9.21 -7.63
C TYR A 192 8.28 -9.02 -7.64
N TYR A 193 7.80 -8.28 -8.63
CA TYR A 193 6.37 -8.24 -8.91
C TYR A 193 5.96 -9.46 -9.73
N GLY A 194 4.97 -10.20 -9.26
CA GLY A 194 4.36 -11.32 -9.98
C GLY A 194 3.11 -10.88 -10.73
N GLN A 195 3.07 -11.13 -12.04
CA GLN A 195 1.86 -11.06 -12.85
C GLN A 195 1.50 -12.48 -13.30
N ASP A 196 0.30 -12.96 -13.00
CA ASP A 196 -0.11 -14.29 -13.43
C ASP A 196 -0.48 -14.31 -14.92
N ASP A 197 -0.09 -15.38 -15.61
CA ASP A 197 -0.44 -15.63 -17.01
C ASP A 197 -1.88 -16.18 -17.10
N VAL A 198 -2.85 -15.26 -17.16
CA VAL A 198 -4.26 -15.45 -17.60
C VAL A 198 -5.13 -16.51 -16.91
N ASP A 199 -4.62 -17.23 -15.91
CA ASP A 199 -5.40 -18.26 -15.20
C ASP A 199 -6.14 -17.65 -14.01
N GLU A 200 -7.47 -17.52 -14.12
CA GLU A 200 -8.37 -17.03 -13.07
C GLU A 200 -8.25 -17.81 -11.74
N ARG A 201 -7.58 -18.97 -11.75
CA ARG A 201 -7.29 -19.81 -10.58
C ARG A 201 -6.38 -19.16 -9.54
N PHE A 202 -5.71 -18.05 -9.88
CA PHE A 202 -4.81 -17.32 -8.97
C PHE A 202 -5.34 -15.95 -8.52
N LEU A 203 -6.62 -15.64 -8.82
CA LEU A 203 -7.31 -14.45 -8.30
C LEU A 203 -7.33 -14.51 -6.77
N GLY A 204 -6.38 -13.81 -6.13
CA GLY A 204 -6.25 -13.72 -4.67
C GLY A 204 -4.90 -14.14 -4.09
N LEU A 205 -3.96 -14.65 -4.90
CA LEU A 205 -2.58 -14.82 -4.44
C LEU A 205 -1.98 -13.46 -4.10
N ARG A 206 -1.37 -13.38 -2.92
CA ARG A 206 -0.74 -12.15 -2.40
C ARG A 206 0.78 -12.21 -2.52
N GLY A 207 1.36 -13.32 -2.09
CA GLY A 207 2.79 -13.60 -2.15
C GLY A 207 3.05 -15.04 -2.64
N ARG A 208 4.28 -15.29 -3.08
CA ARG A 208 4.81 -16.62 -3.29
C ARG A 208 6.33 -16.64 -3.21
N THR A 209 6.84 -17.57 -2.41
CA THR A 209 8.25 -17.95 -2.42
C THR A 209 8.45 -19.08 -3.42
N CYS A 210 9.44 -18.91 -4.29
CA CYS A 210 9.81 -19.86 -5.32
C CYS A 210 11.28 -20.20 -5.19
N GLU A 211 11.56 -21.48 -5.07
CA GLU A 211 12.91 -22.00 -4.98
C GLU A 211 13.35 -22.74 -6.25
N GLU A 212 14.65 -22.67 -6.53
CA GLU A 212 15.34 -23.52 -7.49
C GLU A 212 16.29 -24.43 -6.71
N TYR A 213 16.30 -25.73 -7.04
CA TYR A 213 17.17 -26.70 -6.38
C TYR A 213 18.45 -26.92 -7.19
N ALA A 214 19.57 -27.14 -6.51
CA ALA A 214 20.87 -27.42 -7.12
C ALA A 214 20.94 -28.82 -7.76
N SER A 215 20.08 -29.74 -7.32
CA SER A 215 19.96 -31.09 -7.84
C SER A 215 18.52 -31.59 -7.74
N ASP A 216 18.16 -32.54 -8.59
CA ASP A 216 16.86 -33.21 -8.52
C ASP A 216 16.72 -34.09 -7.26
N TRP A 217 17.83 -34.37 -6.58
CA TRP A 217 17.93 -35.24 -5.42
C TRP A 217 18.53 -34.46 -4.25
N GLY A 218 17.72 -34.09 -3.27
CA GLY A 218 18.13 -33.43 -2.02
C GLY A 218 17.45 -32.08 -1.75
N CYS A 219 17.64 -31.54 -0.54
CA CYS A 219 17.09 -30.26 -0.08
C CYS A 219 18.02 -29.07 -0.36
N GLN A 220 18.99 -29.19 -1.29
CA GLN A 220 19.96 -28.13 -1.56
C GLN A 220 19.38 -27.10 -2.54
N ILE A 221 19.25 -25.87 -2.08
CA ILE A 221 18.65 -24.76 -2.84
C ILE A 221 19.74 -23.95 -3.52
N SER A 222 19.58 -23.71 -4.82
CA SER A 222 20.48 -22.88 -5.64
C SER A 222 20.06 -21.42 -5.67
N SER A 223 18.75 -21.13 -5.65
CA SER A 223 18.22 -19.77 -5.58
C SER A 223 16.83 -19.74 -4.94
N VAL A 224 16.45 -18.61 -4.34
CA VAL A 224 15.09 -18.36 -3.85
C VAL A 224 14.65 -16.98 -4.32
N SER A 225 13.43 -16.89 -4.85
CA SER A 225 12.81 -15.64 -5.27
C SER A 225 11.49 -15.44 -4.54
N VAL A 226 11.20 -14.20 -4.14
CA VAL A 226 9.92 -13.81 -3.57
C VAL A 226 9.15 -13.00 -4.59
N TYR A 227 7.92 -13.40 -4.88
CA TYR A 227 6.99 -12.69 -5.76
C TYR A 227 5.84 -12.12 -4.96
N ILE A 228 5.54 -10.85 -5.18
CA ILE A 228 4.37 -10.16 -4.61
C ILE A 228 3.43 -9.81 -5.76
N TYR A 229 2.14 -10.09 -5.56
CA TYR A 229 1.13 -10.03 -6.62
C TYR A 229 0.18 -8.85 -6.46
N ARG A 230 -0.66 -8.65 -7.49
CA ARG A 230 -1.66 -7.57 -7.55
C ARG A 230 -2.60 -7.55 -6.35
N ALA A 231 -2.93 -8.69 -5.74
CA ALA A 231 -3.78 -8.74 -4.55
C ALA A 231 -3.09 -8.20 -3.29
N VAL A 232 -1.97 -7.49 -3.39
CA VAL A 232 -1.37 -6.68 -2.32
C VAL A 232 -1.56 -5.19 -2.58
N SER A 233 -1.97 -4.81 -3.79
CA SER A 233 -2.23 -3.42 -4.18
C SER A 233 -3.20 -2.74 -3.21
N PRO A 234 -2.99 -1.46 -2.87
CA PRO A 234 -3.97 -0.66 -2.14
C PRO A 234 -5.29 -0.50 -2.91
N CYS A 235 -5.30 -0.78 -4.22
CA CYS A 235 -6.51 -0.85 -5.03
C CYS A 235 -7.34 -2.11 -4.85
N ASP A 236 -6.76 -3.17 -4.28
CA ASP A 236 -7.49 -4.42 -4.09
C ASP A 236 -8.52 -4.25 -2.96
N PRO A 237 -9.82 -4.41 -3.24
CA PRO A 237 -10.88 -4.15 -2.26
C PRO A 237 -10.98 -5.25 -1.20
N ASN A 238 -10.31 -6.39 -1.40
CA ASN A 238 -10.40 -7.51 -0.46
C ASN A 238 -9.52 -7.22 0.75
N GLU A 239 -10.02 -7.55 1.93
CA GLU A 239 -9.25 -7.43 3.16
C GLU A 239 -8.14 -8.50 3.18
N HIS A 240 -6.98 -8.16 3.73
CA HIS A 240 -5.96 -9.16 4.04
C HIS A 240 -6.14 -9.57 5.49
N THR A 241 -6.63 -10.79 5.69
CA THR A 241 -6.80 -11.40 7.00
C THR A 241 -5.58 -12.24 7.35
N ILE A 242 -4.97 -11.93 8.48
CA ILE A 242 -3.84 -12.67 9.06
C ILE A 242 -4.38 -13.51 10.22
N PRO A 243 -4.20 -14.84 10.20
CA PRO A 243 -4.52 -15.69 11.34
C PRO A 243 -3.56 -15.41 12.50
N LEU A 244 -4.08 -15.47 13.72
CA LEU A 244 -3.32 -15.26 14.94
C LEU A 244 -3.20 -16.58 15.72
N PHE A 245 -2.10 -16.75 16.45
CA PHE A 245 -1.78 -18.01 17.12
C PHE A 245 -1.33 -17.80 18.56
N ARG A 246 -1.56 -18.79 19.40
CA ARG A 246 -1.07 -18.88 20.78
C ARG A 246 -0.60 -20.30 21.11
N LEU A 247 0.03 -20.49 22.27
CA LEU A 247 0.26 -21.83 22.81
C LEU A 247 -0.93 -22.27 23.65
N GLU A 248 -1.42 -23.48 23.41
CA GLU A 248 -2.51 -24.08 24.19
C GLU A 248 -2.20 -25.54 24.52
N GLU A 249 -2.49 -25.93 25.76
CA GLU A 249 -2.36 -27.33 26.18
C GLU A 249 -3.50 -28.16 25.59
N ARG A 250 -3.16 -29.06 24.67
CA ARG A 250 -4.13 -29.90 23.94
C ARG A 250 -3.73 -31.38 24.00
N THR A 251 -4.73 -32.23 23.76
CA THR A 251 -4.52 -33.66 23.52
C THR A 251 -4.93 -33.93 22.07
N LEU A 252 -3.95 -34.12 21.20
CA LEU A 252 -4.18 -34.34 19.77
C LEU A 252 -4.27 -35.84 19.48
N SER A 253 -5.46 -36.41 19.27
CA SER A 253 -5.53 -37.83 18.91
C SER A 253 -5.07 -38.04 17.47
N THR A 254 -4.04 -38.85 17.23
CA THR A 254 -3.68 -39.28 15.87
C THR A 254 -3.71 -40.80 15.73
N SER A 255 -4.22 -41.26 14.59
CA SER A 255 -4.08 -42.64 14.11
C SER A 255 -2.68 -42.82 13.52
N GLY A 256 -1.65 -42.84 14.36
CA GLY A 256 -0.26 -42.99 13.89
C GLY A 256 0.77 -42.87 15.02
N CYS A 257 0.52 -42.00 15.98
CA CYS A 257 1.38 -41.81 17.15
C CYS A 257 0.74 -42.44 18.39
N ALA A 258 1.19 -43.65 18.72
CA ALA A 258 0.71 -44.39 19.89
C ALA A 258 1.09 -43.61 21.17
N ARG A 259 0.08 -42.98 21.78
CA ARG A 259 0.11 -41.99 22.88
C ARG A 259 0.40 -40.57 22.40
N ALA A 260 -0.66 -39.82 22.15
CA ALA A 260 -0.59 -38.37 22.12
C ALA A 260 -0.41 -37.85 23.55
N PRO A 261 0.77 -37.35 23.93
CA PRO A 261 0.93 -36.72 25.23
C PRO A 261 0.06 -35.46 25.27
N ARG A 262 -0.58 -35.21 26.41
CA ARG A 262 -1.09 -33.87 26.71
C ARG A 262 0.11 -32.93 26.77
N ALA A 263 0.18 -31.97 25.86
CA ALA A 263 1.30 -31.04 25.71
C ALA A 263 0.82 -29.70 25.16
N GLU A 264 1.67 -28.68 25.23
CA GLU A 264 1.43 -27.38 24.61
C GLU A 264 1.69 -27.45 23.11
N TYR A 265 0.73 -26.97 22.32
CA TYR A 265 0.83 -26.88 20.87
C TYR A 265 0.47 -25.48 20.40
N ILE A 266 1.05 -25.07 19.27
CA ILE A 266 0.60 -23.87 18.56
C ILE A 266 -0.86 -24.09 18.16
N THR A 267 -1.72 -23.12 18.44
CA THR A 267 -3.15 -23.20 18.15
C THR A 267 -3.64 -21.84 17.67
N ARG A 268 -4.46 -21.86 16.63
CA ARG A 268 -5.10 -20.67 16.07
C ARG A 268 -6.13 -20.14 17.06
N VAL A 269 -6.21 -18.82 17.20
CA VAL A 269 -7.28 -18.15 17.95
C VAL A 269 -8.45 -17.79 17.02
N ASP A 270 -9.64 -17.55 17.59
CA ASP A 270 -10.84 -17.15 16.84
C ASP A 270 -10.82 -15.67 16.41
N GLU A 271 -9.86 -14.90 16.91
CA GLU A 271 -9.55 -13.53 16.47
C GLU A 271 -8.63 -13.53 15.24
N VAL A 272 -8.85 -12.59 14.33
CA VAL A 272 -8.01 -12.37 13.14
C VAL A 272 -7.59 -10.92 13.02
N LEU A 273 -6.46 -10.67 12.37
CA LEU A 273 -5.94 -9.33 12.12
C LEU A 273 -6.21 -8.92 10.66
N HIS A 274 -6.92 -7.81 10.45
CA HIS A 274 -7.16 -7.25 9.12
C HIS A 274 -6.20 -6.09 8.86
N VAL A 275 -5.36 -6.23 7.83
CA VAL A 275 -4.36 -5.22 7.42
C VAL A 275 -4.66 -4.63 6.04
N TYR A 276 -4.23 -3.39 5.83
CA TYR A 276 -4.44 -2.63 4.59
C TYR A 276 -3.15 -1.92 4.15
N GLY A 277 -3.16 -1.36 2.94
CA GLY A 277 -2.09 -0.51 2.41
C GLY A 277 -0.70 -1.11 2.55
N ILE A 278 0.24 -0.33 3.08
CA ILE A 278 1.63 -0.76 3.26
C ILE A 278 1.77 -1.93 4.26
N HIS A 279 0.90 -2.03 5.27
CA HIS A 279 0.92 -3.15 6.22
C HIS A 279 0.52 -4.47 5.55
N ARG A 280 -0.38 -4.44 4.57
CA ARG A 280 -0.67 -5.59 3.71
C ARG A 280 0.56 -6.03 2.93
N TYR A 281 1.33 -5.08 2.40
CA TYR A 281 2.60 -5.37 1.73
C TYR A 281 3.62 -5.97 2.68
N ILE A 282 3.83 -5.35 3.85
CA ILE A 282 4.78 -5.81 4.86
C ILE A 282 4.44 -7.22 5.36
N ALA A 283 3.18 -7.46 5.70
CA ALA A 283 2.70 -8.77 6.14
C ALA A 283 2.98 -9.85 5.09
N THR A 284 2.63 -9.57 3.83
CA THR A 284 2.87 -10.51 2.73
C THR A 284 4.36 -10.74 2.52
N LEU A 285 5.16 -9.67 2.47
CA LEU A 285 6.60 -9.77 2.25
C LEU A 285 7.29 -10.54 3.37
N GLU A 286 7.01 -10.23 4.63
CA GLU A 286 7.67 -10.89 5.76
C GLU A 286 7.21 -12.36 5.92
N HIS A 287 5.97 -12.69 5.54
CA HIS A 287 5.51 -14.08 5.40
C HIS A 287 6.36 -14.84 4.38
N GLU A 288 6.53 -14.31 3.17
CA GLU A 288 7.35 -14.96 2.15
C GLU A 288 8.85 -14.98 2.51
N LEU A 289 9.34 -13.95 3.22
CA LEU A 289 10.72 -13.95 3.71
C LEU A 289 10.95 -14.99 4.82
N ALA A 290 9.94 -15.33 5.62
CA ALA A 290 10.01 -16.42 6.57
C ALA A 290 10.16 -17.76 5.84
N HIS A 291 9.32 -18.03 4.83
CA HIS A 291 9.49 -19.20 3.94
C HIS A 291 10.89 -19.27 3.34
N ARG A 292 11.40 -18.17 2.80
CA ARG A 292 12.77 -18.09 2.27
C ARG A 292 13.81 -18.43 3.32
N ARG A 293 13.70 -17.93 4.56
CA ARG A 293 14.62 -18.26 5.65
C ARG A 293 14.57 -19.74 5.98
N HIS A 294 13.39 -20.31 6.18
CA HIS A 294 13.23 -21.72 6.53
C HIS A 294 13.75 -22.66 5.45
N LEU A 295 13.59 -22.28 4.17
CA LEU A 295 14.18 -22.99 3.06
C LEU A 295 15.72 -22.95 3.09
N LEU A 296 16.32 -21.77 3.30
CA LEU A 296 17.78 -21.60 3.33
C LEU A 296 18.45 -22.19 4.58
N ASP A 297 17.78 -22.14 5.72
CA ASP A 297 18.24 -22.74 6.98
C ASP A 297 18.05 -24.25 7.00
N GLY A 298 17.42 -24.82 5.96
CA GLY A 298 17.10 -26.23 5.89
C GLY A 298 16.11 -26.64 6.97
N ILE A 299 15.13 -25.81 7.31
CA ILE A 299 14.00 -26.21 8.15
C ILE A 299 12.98 -26.94 7.28
N LEU A 300 12.63 -26.35 6.12
CA LEU A 300 11.67 -26.92 5.17
C LEU A 300 12.35 -27.78 4.11
N CYS A 301 11.81 -28.98 3.85
CA CYS A 301 12.13 -29.78 2.68
C CYS A 301 10.87 -30.42 2.09
N ARG A 302 10.60 -30.20 0.79
CA ARG A 302 9.33 -30.65 0.20
C ARG A 302 9.24 -32.18 0.03
N PRO A 303 8.04 -32.77 0.19
CA PRO A 303 7.81 -34.20 -0.01
C PRO A 303 8.28 -34.67 -1.39
N GLY A 304 9.10 -35.72 -1.40
CA GLY A 304 9.65 -36.33 -2.62
C GLY A 304 11.13 -36.02 -2.90
N ARG A 305 11.76 -35.12 -2.13
CA ARG A 305 13.22 -34.89 -2.17
C ARG A 305 13.85 -35.45 -0.90
N TYR A 306 14.52 -36.60 -1.03
CA TYR A 306 15.04 -37.35 0.11
C TYR A 306 16.26 -36.66 0.74
N ASP A 307 16.15 -36.33 2.03
CA ASP A 307 17.26 -36.23 2.97
C ASP A 307 17.09 -37.39 3.97
N GLU A 308 17.92 -38.42 3.85
CA GLU A 308 17.83 -39.64 4.70
C GLU A 308 18.04 -39.33 6.20
N SER A 309 18.54 -38.14 6.54
CA SER A 309 18.75 -37.71 7.92
C SER A 309 17.51 -37.08 8.57
N ARG A 310 16.47 -36.76 7.80
CA ARG A 310 15.22 -36.17 8.28
C ARG A 310 14.11 -37.19 8.38
N VAL A 311 13.35 -37.11 9.47
CA VAL A 311 12.12 -37.88 9.65
C VAL A 311 10.98 -36.88 9.56
N ASP A 312 10.09 -37.11 8.60
CA ASP A 312 8.89 -36.31 8.34
C ASP A 312 7.73 -37.30 8.22
N SER A 313 7.08 -37.58 9.35
CA SER A 313 6.13 -38.69 9.51
C SER A 313 4.78 -38.41 8.88
N ASP A 314 4.35 -37.14 8.83
CA ASP A 314 3.10 -36.71 8.19
C ASP A 314 3.30 -36.14 6.77
N ARG A 315 4.55 -35.96 6.34
CA ARG A 315 4.92 -35.54 4.98
C ARG A 315 4.45 -34.14 4.65
N ASP A 316 4.43 -33.26 5.64
CA ASP A 316 4.08 -31.87 5.45
C ASP A 316 5.30 -31.01 5.04
N GLY A 317 6.50 -31.60 5.11
CA GLY A 317 7.78 -31.03 4.72
C GLY A 317 8.60 -30.42 5.86
N LEU A 318 8.18 -30.58 7.11
CA LEU A 318 8.96 -30.27 8.31
C LEU A 318 9.58 -31.55 8.91
N ASP A 319 10.65 -31.37 9.68
CA ASP A 319 11.28 -32.48 10.40
C ASP A 319 10.61 -32.68 11.76
N ASP A 320 10.21 -33.93 12.07
CA ASP A 320 9.49 -34.32 13.28
C ASP A 320 10.16 -33.79 14.56
N ARG A 321 11.49 -33.81 14.62
CA ARG A 321 12.24 -33.36 15.79
C ARG A 321 12.20 -31.84 15.90
N TRP A 322 12.34 -31.15 14.77
CA TRP A 322 12.20 -29.71 14.72
C TRP A 322 10.79 -29.30 15.16
N GLU A 323 9.75 -29.96 14.66
CA GLU A 323 8.36 -29.69 15.05
C GLU A 323 8.11 -29.89 16.54
N GLN A 324 8.58 -31.02 17.09
CA GLN A 324 8.50 -31.30 18.53
C GLN A 324 9.20 -30.24 19.37
N ASP A 325 10.38 -29.77 18.93
CA ASP A 325 11.12 -28.70 19.58
C ASP A 325 10.39 -27.35 19.50
N HIS A 326 9.44 -27.16 18.58
CA HIS A 326 8.74 -25.89 18.31
C HIS A 326 7.21 -25.94 18.50
N TYR A 327 6.73 -26.86 19.33
CA TYR A 327 5.30 -26.96 19.71
C TYR A 327 4.34 -27.28 18.54
N LEU A 328 4.85 -27.89 17.48
CA LEU A 328 4.06 -28.46 16.39
C LEU A 328 3.85 -29.97 16.60
N HIS A 329 3.03 -30.61 15.78
CA HIS A 329 2.65 -32.01 15.96
C HIS A 329 3.20 -32.87 14.81
N PRO A 330 4.24 -33.70 15.06
CA PRO A 330 5.02 -34.39 14.02
C PRO A 330 4.33 -35.61 13.38
N CYS A 331 3.01 -35.71 13.49
CA CYS A 331 2.24 -36.84 12.93
C CYS A 331 0.85 -36.38 12.49
N SER A 332 0.68 -35.08 12.32
CA SER A 332 -0.56 -34.45 11.93
C SER A 332 -0.15 -33.34 10.99
N ASP A 333 -0.55 -33.44 9.72
CA ASP A 333 -0.28 -32.45 8.68
C ASP A 333 -0.79 -31.03 9.05
N PHE A 334 -1.58 -30.92 10.13
CA PHE A 334 -2.11 -29.71 10.73
C PHE A 334 -2.02 -29.83 12.26
N SER A 335 -1.01 -29.23 12.87
CA SER A 335 -0.95 -29.06 14.34
C SER A 335 -1.80 -27.89 14.83
N VAL A 336 -2.23 -27.05 13.88
CA VAL A 336 -3.26 -26.00 14.02
C VAL A 336 -4.59 -26.43 13.36
N ASP A 337 -5.54 -25.50 13.21
CA ASP A 337 -6.76 -25.74 12.42
C ASP A 337 -6.43 -26.26 11.00
N GLU A 338 -7.24 -27.19 10.48
CA GLU A 338 -7.08 -27.93 9.20
C GLU A 338 -6.85 -27.08 7.93
N TRP A 339 -6.96 -25.76 8.02
CA TRP A 339 -6.86 -24.83 6.91
C TRP A 339 -5.42 -24.30 6.68
N TYR A 340 -4.48 -24.60 7.59
CA TYR A 340 -3.11 -24.09 7.53
C TYR A 340 -2.11 -25.21 7.75
N PRO A 341 -1.30 -25.60 6.74
CA PRO A 341 -0.21 -26.56 6.96
C PRO A 341 0.88 -25.92 7.83
N ASP A 342 1.64 -26.72 8.58
CA ASP A 342 2.52 -26.20 9.62
C ASP A 342 3.62 -25.29 9.06
N ARG A 343 4.12 -25.59 7.85
CA ARG A 343 5.05 -24.68 7.14
C ARG A 343 4.51 -23.27 6.93
N GLU A 344 3.20 -23.10 6.75
CA GLU A 344 2.58 -21.77 6.60
C GLU A 344 2.37 -21.10 7.95
N VAL A 345 2.06 -21.87 9.00
CA VAL A 345 1.86 -21.35 10.38
C VAL A 345 3.09 -20.60 10.87
N ILE A 346 4.26 -21.19 10.66
CA ILE A 346 5.53 -20.63 11.09
C ILE A 346 5.79 -19.30 10.38
N ALA A 347 5.50 -19.24 9.08
CA ALA A 347 5.62 -18.02 8.29
C ALA A 347 4.65 -16.92 8.75
N TYR A 348 3.40 -17.26 9.11
CA TYR A 348 2.45 -16.30 9.67
C TYR A 348 2.90 -15.75 11.01
N ILE A 349 3.36 -16.60 11.94
CA ILE A 349 3.82 -16.16 13.28
C ILE A 349 5.03 -15.22 13.16
N GLU A 350 6.02 -15.58 12.35
CA GLU A 350 7.20 -14.73 12.14
C GLU A 350 6.84 -13.45 11.37
N GLY A 351 5.96 -13.54 10.38
CA GLY A 351 5.46 -12.40 9.60
C GLY A 351 4.71 -11.40 10.47
N ASP A 352 3.80 -11.87 11.33
CA ASP A 352 3.04 -11.03 12.28
C ASP A 352 3.98 -10.31 13.25
N GLY A 353 4.99 -11.01 13.79
CA GLY A 353 5.98 -10.34 14.64
C GLY A 353 6.75 -9.22 13.94
N LYS A 354 7.07 -9.36 12.65
CA LYS A 354 7.71 -8.29 11.88
C LYS A 354 6.75 -7.16 11.56
N LEU A 355 5.48 -7.49 11.30
CA LEU A 355 4.42 -6.53 11.07
C LEU A 355 4.19 -5.65 12.31
N VAL A 356 4.07 -6.24 13.50
CA VAL A 356 3.89 -5.51 14.77
C VAL A 356 5.04 -4.53 15.01
N ASN A 357 6.28 -4.94 14.72
CA ASN A 357 7.47 -4.09 14.80
C ASN A 357 7.53 -3.00 13.71
N SER A 358 6.69 -3.09 12.70
CA SER A 358 6.63 -2.18 11.55
C SER A 358 5.41 -1.27 11.57
N VAL A 359 4.76 -1.11 12.73
CA VAL A 359 3.54 -0.29 12.87
C VAL A 359 3.72 1.11 12.30
N ASN A 360 4.85 1.78 12.56
CA ASN A 360 5.14 3.16 12.13
C ASN A 360 5.30 3.34 10.61
N TYR A 361 5.37 2.26 9.82
CA TYR A 361 5.41 2.37 8.36
C TYR A 361 4.15 2.94 7.74
N TRP A 362 3.08 3.08 8.54
CA TRP A 362 1.88 3.80 8.17
C TRP A 362 2.16 5.21 7.64
N GLU A 363 3.22 5.88 8.12
CA GLU A 363 3.62 7.24 7.68
C GLU A 363 4.15 7.26 6.23
N ALA A 364 4.56 6.09 5.73
CA ALA A 364 4.99 5.86 4.36
C ALA A 364 3.93 5.13 3.54
N ASP A 365 2.70 5.01 4.05
CA ASP A 365 1.60 4.42 3.31
C ASP A 365 1.07 5.40 2.26
N TRP A 366 0.69 4.83 1.12
CA TRP A 366 0.15 5.51 -0.04
C TRP A 366 -1.26 4.95 -0.27
N ALA A 367 -2.09 5.06 0.76
CA ALA A 367 -3.08 4.06 1.18
C ALA A 367 -4.34 3.87 0.33
N ASP A 368 -4.39 4.44 -0.88
CA ASP A 368 -5.53 4.29 -1.79
C ASP A 368 -5.09 4.12 -3.25
N CYS A 369 -6.06 3.91 -4.14
CA CYS A 369 -5.77 3.77 -5.57
C CYS A 369 -5.08 4.98 -6.19
N GLY A 370 -5.12 6.13 -5.53
CA GLY A 370 -4.48 7.33 -5.97
C GLY A 370 -3.05 7.51 -5.46
N LEU A 371 -2.57 6.62 -4.56
CA LEU A 371 -1.31 6.80 -3.84
C LEU A 371 -1.25 8.19 -3.19
N GLN A 372 -2.32 8.60 -2.51
CA GLN A 372 -2.33 9.84 -1.73
C GLN A 372 -1.64 9.60 -0.38
N LYS A 373 -0.86 10.56 0.11
CA LYS A 373 -0.29 10.57 1.45
C LYS A 373 -1.35 11.06 2.44
N GLY A 374 -2.41 10.27 2.59
CA GLY A 374 -3.57 10.53 3.45
C GLY A 374 -3.49 9.86 4.82
N VAL A 375 -4.45 10.18 5.72
CA VAL A 375 -4.80 9.25 6.80
C VAL A 375 -5.34 7.99 6.13
N PRO A 376 -4.73 6.79 6.33
CA PRO A 376 -5.15 5.60 5.61
C PRO A 376 -6.60 5.23 5.86
N ARG A 377 -7.15 4.41 4.96
CA ARG A 377 -8.52 3.90 5.09
C ARG A 377 -8.71 3.25 6.46
N SER A 378 -9.82 3.60 7.12
CA SER A 378 -10.26 2.89 8.33
C SER A 378 -10.55 1.44 7.98
N PRO A 379 -10.10 0.48 8.79
CA PRO A 379 -9.41 0.62 10.07
C PRO A 379 -7.89 0.86 9.93
N PHE A 380 -7.35 1.78 10.75
CA PHE A 380 -5.93 2.15 10.71
C PHE A 380 -5.22 1.89 12.06
N PRO A 381 -3.98 1.36 12.05
CA PRO A 381 -3.28 0.77 10.89
C PRO A 381 -3.85 -0.60 10.50
N TRP A 382 -4.64 -1.21 11.39
CA TRP A 382 -5.32 -2.49 11.23
C TRP A 382 -6.46 -2.60 12.23
N LYS A 383 -7.23 -3.69 12.17
CA LYS A 383 -8.18 -4.07 13.24
C LYS A 383 -8.05 -5.55 13.58
N TYR A 384 -8.28 -5.86 14.85
CA TYR A 384 -8.56 -7.20 15.34
C TYR A 384 -10.07 -7.46 15.27
N VAL A 385 -10.46 -8.64 14.79
CA VAL A 385 -11.86 -9.06 14.63
C VAL A 385 -12.06 -10.43 15.24
N GLU A 386 -13.00 -10.53 16.18
CA GLU A 386 -13.44 -11.78 16.83
C GLU A 386 -14.97 -11.83 16.77
N GLY A 387 -15.51 -12.67 15.88
CA GLY A 387 -16.95 -12.69 15.63
C GLY A 387 -17.48 -11.32 15.19
N SER A 388 -18.30 -10.68 16.03
CA SER A 388 -18.81 -9.32 15.79
C SER A 388 -18.05 -8.22 16.53
N ARG A 389 -17.02 -8.56 17.31
CA ARG A 389 -16.20 -7.61 18.08
C ARG A 389 -15.06 -7.13 17.21
N GLU A 390 -14.89 -5.81 17.12
CA GLU A 390 -13.76 -5.17 16.44
C GLU A 390 -12.99 -4.29 17.42
N GLY A 391 -11.66 -4.27 17.31
CA GLY A 391 -10.80 -3.47 18.18
C GLY A 391 -9.44 -3.14 17.57
N LEU A 392 -8.78 -2.10 18.09
CA LEU A 392 -7.40 -1.75 17.71
C LEU A 392 -6.35 -2.61 18.43
N ASN A 393 -6.76 -3.29 19.50
CA ASN A 393 -5.92 -4.21 20.27
C ASN A 393 -6.59 -5.59 20.30
N SER A 394 -5.76 -6.63 20.31
CA SER A 394 -6.21 -8.01 20.51
C SER A 394 -6.90 -8.19 21.86
N ALA A 395 -7.86 -9.11 21.97
CA ALA A 395 -8.31 -9.62 23.27
C ALA A 395 -7.30 -10.56 23.94
N TYR A 396 -6.40 -11.13 23.16
CA TYR A 396 -5.39 -12.06 23.61
C TYR A 396 -4.10 -11.30 23.98
N ASN A 397 -3.57 -11.58 25.17
CA ASN A 397 -2.31 -10.98 25.63
C ASN A 397 -1.10 -11.93 25.43
N ASP A 398 -1.36 -13.12 24.90
CA ASP A 398 -0.44 -14.26 24.79
C ASP A 398 -0.22 -14.72 23.34
N LEU A 399 -0.53 -13.85 22.36
CA LEU A 399 -0.28 -14.12 20.95
C LEU A 399 1.21 -14.36 20.67
N LEU A 400 1.48 -15.29 19.75
CA LEU A 400 2.80 -15.61 19.25
C LEU A 400 3.20 -14.66 18.12
N THR A 401 4.28 -13.92 18.34
CA THR A 401 4.94 -13.07 17.33
C THR A 401 6.31 -13.62 16.92
N GLU A 402 6.70 -14.76 17.46
CA GLU A 402 7.94 -15.45 17.15
C GLU A 402 7.79 -16.94 17.47
N ILE A 403 8.53 -17.76 16.75
CA ILE A 403 8.58 -19.19 16.99
C ILE A 403 9.41 -19.47 18.23
N ARG A 404 8.86 -20.30 19.13
CA ARG A 404 9.47 -20.61 20.41
C ARG A 404 10.03 -22.03 20.39
N ARG A 405 11.13 -22.22 21.10
CA ARG A 405 11.66 -23.55 21.40
C ARG A 405 11.13 -24.04 22.74
N ARG A 406 10.82 -25.33 22.84
CA ARG A 406 10.58 -26.03 24.11
C ARG A 406 11.83 -25.94 24.98
N ARG A 407 11.63 -25.60 26.25
CA ARG A 407 12.71 -25.45 27.24
C ARG A 407 13.12 -26.77 27.86
#